data_AF-A0A523TRE8-F1
#
_entry.id   AF-A0A523TRE8-F1
#
_cell.length_a   1.000
_cell.length_b   1.000
_cell.length_c   1.000
_cell.angle_alpha   90.00
_cell.angle_beta   90.00
_cell.angle_gamma   90.00
#
_symmetry.space_group_name_H-M   'P 1'
#
loop_
_entity.id
_entity.type
_entity.pdbx_description
1 polymer ?
#
loop_
_entity_poly.entity_id
_entity_poly.type
_entity_poly.pdbx_seq_one_letter_code
_entity_poly.pdbx_strand_id
1 'polypeptide(L)'
;MLGANFDHNVIVWRGLVIHDDMPLSVDEYIDEIMTTGSPLGARGGKGGPMRGVTLSIPIIPLHNLSPFEAARKVQEAGSDVKRYNDNNSDDSLGVCVCGDCEGAIHYSTRSSGTGLIIKVLVPRNRLVIDGRDFLYTALPMLCKADVPIISSVLPRMKSAFSAIIEDYIQAGRVLANNDQLVFRLTDYIIMDCRVINAQLISKVAIVGRYGTAFRSAFGIRGGIAPSEVVDVIRVDDIDSSKFEPPEATLGLSDLR
;
A
#
# COMPACT_ATOMS: atom_id res chain seq x y z
N MET A 1 -5.22 24.93 -13.90
CA MET A 1 -5.20 23.63 -13.20
C MET A 1 -6.36 23.63 -12.23
N LEU A 2 -7.44 22.91 -12.55
CA LEU A 2 -8.52 22.68 -11.59
C LEU A 2 -7.97 21.72 -10.54
N GLY A 3 -7.76 22.22 -9.33
CA GLY A 3 -7.39 21.39 -8.18
C GLY A 3 -8.54 20.43 -7.93
N ALA A 4 -8.41 19.19 -8.37
CA ALA A 4 -9.33 18.14 -7.92
C ALA A 4 -9.24 18.11 -6.39
N ASN A 5 -10.38 18.24 -5.71
CA ASN A 5 -10.49 18.14 -4.26
C ASN A 5 -10.06 16.71 -3.85
N PHE A 6 -8.78 16.52 -3.54
CA PHE A 6 -8.23 15.28 -3.00
C PHE A 6 -8.43 15.16 -1.49
N ASP A 7 -9.19 16.07 -0.88
CA ASP A 7 -9.40 16.17 0.57
C ASP A 7 -10.59 15.33 1.07
N HIS A 8 -11.10 14.41 0.25
CA HIS A 8 -12.10 13.47 0.73
C HIS A 8 -11.45 12.39 1.59
N ASN A 9 -11.96 12.25 2.81
CA ASN A 9 -11.59 11.15 3.68
C ASN A 9 -12.03 9.81 3.07
N VAL A 10 -11.25 8.77 3.33
CA VAL A 10 -11.53 7.39 2.93
C VAL A 10 -11.39 6.47 4.13
N ILE A 11 -12.14 5.38 4.13
CA ILE A 11 -12.00 4.32 5.13
C ILE A 11 -10.92 3.35 4.67
N VAL A 12 -10.00 3.05 5.57
CA VAL A 12 -8.97 2.01 5.43
C VAL A 12 -8.93 1.17 6.72
N TRP A 13 -8.26 0.03 6.65
CA TRP A 13 -8.31 -0.98 7.70
C TRP A 13 -6.90 -1.45 8.08
N ARG A 14 -6.62 -1.55 9.37
CA ARG A 14 -5.34 -2.07 9.88
C ARG A 14 -5.57 -3.35 10.66
N GLY A 15 -4.83 -4.39 10.31
CA GLY A 15 -4.76 -5.62 11.10
C GLY A 15 -3.61 -5.56 12.10
N LEU A 16 -3.88 -5.99 13.34
CA LEU A 16 -2.90 -6.14 14.42
C LEU A 16 -3.09 -7.49 15.12
N VAL A 17 -2.04 -7.95 15.79
CA VAL A 17 -2.08 -9.13 16.67
C VAL A 17 -1.60 -8.70 18.05
N ILE A 18 -2.40 -8.99 19.07
CA ILE A 18 -2.02 -8.86 20.48
C ILE A 18 -1.57 -10.24 20.95
N HIS A 19 -0.29 -10.37 21.28
CA HIS A 19 0.29 -11.62 21.76
C HIS A 19 0.06 -11.80 23.27
N ASP A 20 0.05 -13.05 23.73
CA ASP A 20 -0.21 -13.38 25.14
C ASP A 20 0.90 -12.88 26.09
N ASP A 21 2.10 -12.57 25.56
CA ASP A 21 3.23 -12.02 26.32
C ASP A 21 3.20 -10.49 26.43
N MET A 22 2.15 -9.85 25.89
CA MET A 22 2.00 -8.41 25.95
C MET A 22 1.50 -7.93 27.32
N PRO A 23 1.94 -6.73 27.78
CA PRO A 23 1.72 -6.27 29.15
C PRO A 23 0.29 -5.82 29.47
N LEU A 24 -0.54 -5.58 28.47
CA LEU A 24 -1.93 -5.15 28.64
C LEU A 24 -2.88 -6.23 28.10
N SER A 25 -4.08 -6.28 28.65
CA SER A 25 -5.18 -7.06 28.10
C SER A 25 -5.63 -6.52 26.73
N VAL A 26 -6.39 -7.33 26.00
CA VAL A 26 -6.95 -6.94 24.70
C VAL A 26 -7.86 -5.71 24.82
N ASP A 27 -8.69 -5.64 25.86
CA ASP A 27 -9.59 -4.49 26.09
C ASP A 27 -8.81 -3.21 26.40
N GLU A 28 -7.75 -3.30 27.20
CA GLU A 28 -6.87 -2.16 27.47
C GLU A 28 -6.16 -1.67 26.19
N TYR A 29 -5.77 -2.58 25.29
CA TYR A 29 -5.22 -2.19 23.99
C TYR A 29 -6.26 -1.53 23.07
N ILE A 30 -7.51 -1.99 23.11
CA ILE A 30 -8.61 -1.35 22.38
C ILE A 30 -8.78 0.09 22.87
N ASP A 31 -8.90 0.29 24.19
CA ASP A 31 -9.03 1.61 24.80
C ASP A 31 -7.83 2.52 24.48
N GLU A 32 -6.62 1.96 24.53
CA GLU A 32 -5.40 2.66 24.18
C GLU A 32 -5.43 3.12 22.71
N ILE A 33 -5.72 2.23 21.75
CA ILE A 33 -5.79 2.57 20.33
C ILE A 33 -6.83 3.65 20.06
N MET A 34 -8.00 3.56 20.70
CA MET A 34 -9.04 4.59 20.60
C MET A 34 -8.57 5.95 21.13
N THR A 35 -7.70 5.95 22.14
CA THR A 35 -7.18 7.17 22.80
C THR A 35 -5.98 7.78 22.08
N THR A 36 -5.11 6.95 21.49
CA THR A 36 -3.80 7.37 20.97
C THR A 36 -3.67 7.24 19.45
N GLY A 37 -4.56 6.50 18.78
CA GLY A 37 -4.48 6.15 17.36
C GLY A 37 -3.50 5.03 17.04
N SER A 38 -2.62 4.68 17.98
CA SER A 38 -1.64 3.60 17.83
C SER A 38 -1.22 3.11 19.22
N PRO A 39 -1.10 1.80 19.44
CA PRO A 39 -0.69 1.33 20.75
C PRO A 39 0.76 1.77 21.02
N LEU A 40 1.05 2.28 22.22
CA LEU A 40 2.31 2.95 22.60
C LEU A 40 3.52 2.01 22.50
N GLY A 41 3.29 0.69 22.57
CA GLY A 41 4.29 -0.36 22.31
C GLY A 41 4.59 -0.64 20.84
N ALA A 42 3.85 -0.03 19.90
CA ALA A 42 3.99 -0.21 18.45
C ALA A 42 4.82 0.87 17.75
N ARG A 43 5.65 1.64 18.49
CA ARG A 43 6.84 2.26 17.87
C ARG A 43 7.77 1.12 17.44
N GLY A 44 7.46 0.56 16.27
CA GLY A 44 8.05 -0.62 15.65
C GLY A 44 9.52 -0.44 15.28
N GLY A 45 10.36 -0.29 16.30
CA GLY A 45 11.76 -0.64 16.18
C GLY A 45 11.89 -2.15 15.98
N LYS A 46 13.05 -2.60 15.46
CA LYS A 46 13.36 -4.02 15.19
C LYS A 46 13.28 -4.99 16.40
N GLY A 47 12.90 -4.50 17.59
CA GLY A 47 12.79 -5.29 18.82
C GLY A 47 11.53 -5.01 19.67
N GLY A 48 10.53 -4.28 19.16
CA GLY A 48 9.26 -4.07 19.88
C GLY A 48 8.27 -5.24 19.71
N PRO A 49 7.38 -5.49 20.69
CA PRO A 49 6.45 -6.63 20.68
C PRO A 49 5.39 -6.51 19.57
N MET A 50 4.99 -5.28 19.20
CA MET A 50 4.12 -5.04 18.05
C MET A 50 4.94 -4.67 16.82
N ARG A 51 5.23 -5.68 15.97
CA ARG A 51 5.85 -5.51 14.65
C ARG A 51 4.88 -4.80 13.70
N GLY A 52 4.72 -3.49 13.84
CA GLY A 52 4.21 -2.67 12.74
C GLY A 52 5.29 -2.57 11.66
N VAL A 53 5.10 -3.20 10.51
CA VAL A 53 5.93 -2.91 9.34
C VAL A 53 5.68 -1.44 8.98
N THR A 54 6.69 -0.59 9.14
CA THR A 54 6.64 0.76 8.58
C THR A 54 6.98 0.69 7.09
N LEU A 55 6.29 1.51 6.31
CA LEU A 55 6.57 1.71 4.89
C LEU A 55 7.42 2.96 4.74
N SER A 56 8.62 2.86 4.15
CA SER A 56 9.36 4.06 3.76
C SER A 56 8.63 4.75 2.61
N ILE A 57 8.35 6.03 2.77
CA ILE A 57 7.59 6.82 1.80
C ILE A 57 8.57 7.60 0.90
N PRO A 58 8.44 7.54 -0.43
CA PRO A 58 9.30 8.31 -1.32
C PRO A 58 9.16 9.82 -1.10
N ILE A 59 10.22 10.56 -1.40
CA ILE A 59 10.23 12.05 -1.34
C ILE A 59 9.40 12.72 -2.45
N ILE A 60 8.68 11.93 -3.25
CA ILE A 60 7.81 12.41 -4.32
C ILE A 60 6.46 12.81 -3.71
N PRO A 61 5.96 14.03 -3.97
CA PRO A 61 4.61 14.42 -3.53
C PRO A 61 3.55 13.64 -4.30
N LEU A 62 2.37 13.50 -3.71
CA LEU A 62 1.19 13.00 -4.44
C LEU A 62 0.91 13.84 -5.68
N HIS A 63 0.49 13.20 -6.75
CA HIS A 63 0.36 13.88 -8.02
C HIS A 63 -0.65 13.27 -8.99
N ASN A 64 -0.85 13.96 -10.11
CA ASN A 64 -1.52 13.47 -11.32
C ASN A 64 -0.68 13.76 -12.57
N LEU A 65 0.65 13.73 -12.44
CA LEU A 65 1.56 13.95 -13.57
C LEU A 65 1.27 12.96 -14.70
N SER A 66 1.51 13.35 -15.95
CA SER A 66 1.49 12.35 -17.02
C SER A 66 2.62 11.32 -16.77
N PRO A 67 2.42 10.01 -17.06
CA PRO A 67 3.47 9.01 -16.89
C PRO A 67 4.76 9.32 -17.67
N PHE A 68 4.63 9.92 -18.86
CA PHE A 68 5.77 10.37 -19.65
C PHE A 68 6.51 11.55 -19.00
N GLU A 69 5.80 12.48 -18.36
CA GLU A 69 6.45 13.54 -17.58
C GLU A 69 7.15 12.99 -16.34
N ALA A 70 6.55 12.02 -15.64
CA ALA A 70 7.19 11.33 -14.52
C ALA A 70 8.48 10.63 -14.97
N ALA A 71 8.44 9.90 -16.10
CA ALA A 71 9.62 9.24 -16.66
C ALA A 71 10.71 10.25 -17.07
N ARG A 72 10.34 11.38 -17.68
CA ARG A 72 11.29 12.47 -17.98
C ARG A 72 11.96 13.00 -16.70
N LYS A 73 11.20 13.27 -15.65
CA LYS A 73 11.74 13.72 -14.34
C LYS A 73 12.69 12.69 -13.73
N VAL A 74 12.37 11.40 -13.86
CA VAL A 74 13.26 10.30 -13.43
C VAL A 74 14.57 10.31 -14.22
N GLN A 75 14.48 10.41 -15.55
CA GLN A 75 15.65 10.42 -16.43
C GLN A 75 16.57 11.61 -16.17
N GLU A 76 16.01 12.82 -16.09
CA GLU A 76 16.75 14.06 -15.85
C GLU A 76 17.49 14.05 -14.53
N ALA A 77 16.89 13.45 -13.51
CA ALA A 77 17.46 13.43 -12.18
C ALA A 77 18.44 12.26 -11.99
N GLY A 78 18.38 11.19 -12.79
CA GLY A 78 19.35 10.09 -12.78
C GLY A 78 19.12 9.02 -11.70
N SER A 79 19.99 8.01 -11.67
CA SER A 79 19.88 6.83 -10.80
C SER A 79 20.36 7.06 -9.37
N ASP A 80 21.25 8.04 -9.16
CA ASP A 80 21.91 8.25 -7.87
C ASP A 80 21.08 9.13 -6.92
N VAL A 81 19.90 9.56 -7.36
CA VAL A 81 19.00 10.34 -6.53
C VAL A 81 18.37 9.46 -5.48
N LYS A 82 18.51 9.95 -4.26
CA LYS A 82 17.90 9.40 -3.07
C LYS A 82 16.38 9.29 -3.24
N ARG A 83 15.85 8.11 -2.93
CA ARG A 83 14.41 7.81 -3.05
C ARG A 83 13.62 8.13 -1.79
N TYR A 84 14.25 7.98 -0.62
CA TYR A 84 13.64 8.12 0.70
C TYR A 84 14.40 9.14 1.56
N ASN A 85 13.80 9.68 2.61
CA ASN A 85 14.54 10.49 3.58
C ASN A 85 15.41 9.60 4.49
N ASP A 86 16.58 10.09 4.92
CA ASP A 86 17.45 9.34 5.87
C ASP A 86 16.95 9.50 7.30
N ASN A 87 16.15 10.53 7.52
CA ASN A 87 15.57 10.83 8.81
C ASN A 87 14.31 9.97 8.93
N ASN A 88 14.24 9.14 9.97
CA ASN A 88 13.04 8.43 10.40
C ASN A 88 12.01 9.40 11.02
N SER A 89 11.78 10.55 10.39
CA SER A 89 10.68 11.45 10.73
C SER A 89 9.35 10.75 10.48
N ASP A 90 8.32 11.08 11.25
CA ASP A 90 7.00 10.47 11.06
C ASP A 90 6.43 10.67 9.64
N ASP A 91 6.84 11.74 8.94
CA ASP A 91 6.44 12.01 7.55
C ASP A 91 7.12 11.12 6.49
N SER A 92 8.24 10.48 6.84
CA SER A 92 8.97 9.57 5.93
C SER A 92 8.55 8.11 6.10
N LEU A 93 7.66 7.84 7.06
CA LEU A 93 7.16 6.51 7.37
C LEU A 93 5.64 6.46 7.23
N GLY A 94 5.16 5.31 6.74
CA GLY A 94 3.76 4.98 6.62
C GLY A 94 3.39 3.84 7.56
N VAL A 95 2.25 3.95 8.23
CA VAL A 95 1.63 2.80 8.91
C VAL A 95 0.90 1.96 7.88
N CYS A 96 1.26 0.68 7.76
CA CYS A 96 0.62 -0.22 6.79
C CYS A 96 -0.86 -0.43 7.11
N VAL A 97 -1.70 -0.30 6.08
CA VAL A 97 -3.16 -0.53 6.10
C VAL A 97 -3.61 -1.18 4.79
N CYS A 98 -4.83 -1.71 4.77
CA CYS A 98 -5.52 -2.25 3.60
C CYS A 98 -6.69 -1.32 3.23
N GLY A 99 -7.07 -1.30 1.97
CA GLY A 99 -8.28 -0.60 1.51
C GLY A 99 -9.57 -1.30 1.92
N ASP A 100 -9.48 -2.57 2.33
CA ASP A 100 -10.61 -3.41 2.73
C ASP A 100 -10.34 -4.19 4.03
N CYS A 101 -11.42 -4.68 4.64
CA CYS A 101 -11.38 -5.40 5.91
C CYS A 101 -10.77 -6.81 5.77
N GLU A 102 -10.98 -7.51 4.65
CA GLU A 102 -10.39 -8.84 4.41
C GLU A 102 -8.86 -8.80 4.45
N GLY A 103 -8.25 -7.82 3.80
CA GLY A 103 -6.81 -7.62 3.81
C GLY A 103 -6.30 -7.39 5.24
N ALA A 104 -7.01 -6.60 6.03
CA ALA A 104 -6.66 -6.38 7.43
C ALA A 104 -6.77 -7.68 8.27
N ILE A 105 -7.81 -8.49 8.05
CA ILE A 105 -7.97 -9.81 8.69
C ILE A 105 -6.77 -10.69 8.42
N HIS A 106 -6.34 -10.79 7.15
CA HIS A 106 -5.17 -11.58 6.79
C HIS A 106 -3.95 -11.22 7.65
N TYR A 107 -3.68 -9.94 7.89
CA TYR A 107 -2.55 -9.51 8.72
C TYR A 107 -2.74 -9.74 10.22
N SER A 108 -3.97 -9.64 10.73
CA SER A 108 -4.30 -9.88 12.13
C SER A 108 -4.38 -11.37 12.54
N THR A 109 -4.24 -12.30 11.59
CA THR A 109 -4.29 -13.74 11.87
C THR A 109 -3.01 -14.49 11.45
N ARG A 110 -1.92 -13.78 11.12
CA ARG A 110 -0.66 -14.41 10.64
C ARG A 110 0.14 -15.11 11.74
N SER A 111 -0.16 -14.84 12.99
CA SER A 111 0.56 -15.34 14.15
C SER A 111 -0.39 -15.63 15.30
N SER A 112 0.05 -16.41 16.28
CA SER A 112 -0.71 -16.70 17.49
C SER A 112 -0.98 -15.43 18.30
N GLY A 113 -2.18 -15.30 18.84
CA GLY A 113 -2.63 -14.17 19.66
C GLY A 113 -4.06 -13.76 19.32
N THR A 114 -4.51 -12.66 19.88
CA THR A 114 -5.82 -12.07 19.58
C THR A 114 -5.70 -11.06 18.44
N GLY A 115 -6.37 -11.33 17.31
CA GLY A 115 -6.40 -10.43 16.17
C GLY A 115 -7.31 -9.22 16.42
N LEU A 116 -6.82 -8.03 16.11
CA LEU A 116 -7.60 -6.79 16.12
C LEU A 116 -7.65 -6.15 14.74
N ILE A 117 -8.80 -5.60 14.38
CA ILE A 117 -9.04 -4.80 13.18
C ILE A 117 -9.38 -3.38 13.59
N ILE A 118 -8.59 -2.43 13.09
CA ILE A 118 -8.82 -1.00 13.30
C ILE A 118 -9.40 -0.42 12.02
N LYS A 119 -10.57 0.21 12.13
CA LYS A 119 -11.19 0.99 11.07
C LYS A 119 -10.75 2.44 11.18
N VAL A 120 -10.17 2.99 10.12
CA VAL A 120 -9.56 4.32 10.13
C VAL A 120 -10.17 5.19 9.04
N LEU A 121 -10.56 6.43 9.38
CA LEU A 121 -11.00 7.46 8.45
C LEU A 121 -9.87 8.47 8.25
N VAL A 122 -9.23 8.42 7.09
CA VAL A 122 -8.02 9.22 6.81
C VAL A 122 -8.19 10.07 5.55
N PRO A 123 -7.61 11.28 5.49
CA PRO A 123 -7.48 12.02 4.24
C PRO A 123 -6.77 11.20 3.18
N ARG A 124 -7.38 11.09 2.00
CA ARG A 124 -6.80 10.32 0.89
C ARG A 124 -5.39 10.78 0.52
N ASN A 125 -5.11 12.07 0.68
CA ASN A 125 -3.81 12.66 0.40
C ASN A 125 -2.67 12.21 1.36
N ARG A 126 -2.97 11.33 2.33
CA ARG A 126 -1.97 10.68 3.19
C ARG A 126 -1.67 9.24 2.79
N LEU A 127 -2.39 8.69 1.82
CA LEU A 127 -2.18 7.31 1.36
C LEU A 127 -1.06 7.23 0.33
N VAL A 128 -0.27 6.17 0.43
CA VAL A 128 0.74 5.74 -0.56
C VAL A 128 0.58 4.24 -0.75
N ILE A 129 0.70 3.75 -1.99
CA ILE A 129 0.62 2.30 -2.25
C ILE A 129 1.88 1.60 -1.73
N ASP A 130 1.72 0.47 -1.04
CA ASP A 130 2.84 -0.42 -0.74
C ASP A 130 3.20 -1.25 -1.98
N GLY A 131 4.11 -0.71 -2.80
CA GLY A 131 4.56 -1.37 -4.02
C GLY A 131 5.52 -2.54 -3.82
N ARG A 132 6.01 -2.82 -2.60
CA ARG A 132 7.16 -3.71 -2.32
C ARG A 132 6.94 -5.16 -2.75
N ASP A 133 5.74 -5.68 -2.53
CA ASP A 133 5.45 -7.08 -2.80
C ASP A 133 5.09 -7.34 -4.27
N PHE A 134 4.68 -6.31 -5.02
CA PHE A 134 4.23 -6.47 -6.41
C PHE A 134 4.86 -5.46 -7.38
N LEU A 135 4.50 -4.17 -7.32
CA LEU A 135 4.84 -3.18 -8.35
C LEU A 135 6.35 -3.04 -8.60
N TYR A 136 7.19 -3.04 -7.57
CA TYR A 136 8.65 -2.97 -7.75
C TYR A 136 9.24 -4.20 -8.43
N THR A 137 8.50 -5.30 -8.57
CA THR A 137 8.92 -6.46 -9.37
C THR A 137 8.20 -6.52 -10.70
N ALA A 138 6.88 -6.26 -10.70
CA ALA A 138 6.06 -6.32 -11.90
C ALA A 138 6.45 -5.27 -12.95
N LEU A 139 6.70 -4.02 -12.55
CA LEU A 139 6.97 -2.95 -13.50
C LEU A 139 8.26 -3.19 -14.32
N PRO A 140 9.42 -3.50 -13.72
CA PRO A 140 10.62 -3.86 -14.50
C PRO A 140 10.40 -5.03 -15.47
N MET A 141 9.64 -6.04 -15.07
CA MET A 141 9.31 -7.17 -15.94
C MET A 141 8.46 -6.72 -17.13
N LEU A 142 7.38 -5.98 -16.88
CA LEU A 142 6.47 -5.47 -17.91
C LEU A 142 7.15 -4.51 -18.88
N CYS A 143 8.05 -3.65 -18.40
CA CYS A 143 8.82 -2.74 -19.25
C CYS A 143 9.77 -3.47 -20.21
N LYS A 144 10.13 -4.73 -19.93
CA LYS A 144 11.00 -5.57 -20.78
C LYS A 144 10.23 -6.64 -21.55
N ALA A 145 8.96 -6.86 -21.20
CA ALA A 145 8.14 -7.92 -21.76
C ALA A 145 7.72 -7.63 -23.22
N ASP A 146 7.49 -8.70 -23.96
CA ASP A 146 6.92 -8.62 -25.31
C ASP A 146 5.41 -8.32 -25.28
N VAL A 147 4.88 -7.90 -26.43
CA VAL A 147 3.47 -7.53 -26.60
C VAL A 147 2.48 -8.62 -26.13
N PRO A 148 2.70 -9.93 -26.38
CA PRO A 148 1.78 -10.97 -25.93
C PRO A 148 1.63 -11.05 -24.41
N ILE A 149 2.73 -10.95 -23.65
CA ILE A 149 2.71 -10.98 -22.19
C ILE A 149 1.97 -9.75 -21.66
N ILE A 150 2.26 -8.57 -22.19
CA ILE A 150 1.54 -7.35 -21.76
C ILE A 150 0.06 -7.48 -22.05
N SER A 151 -0.31 -7.92 -23.25
CA SER A 151 -1.71 -8.03 -23.67
C SER A 151 -2.51 -8.98 -22.77
N SER A 152 -1.90 -10.05 -22.26
CA SER A 152 -2.58 -11.03 -21.40
C SER A 152 -2.82 -10.53 -19.97
N VAL A 153 -2.03 -9.59 -19.47
CA VAL A 153 -2.13 -9.10 -18.08
C VAL A 153 -2.69 -7.67 -17.98
N LEU A 154 -2.61 -6.89 -19.04
CA LEU A 154 -3.00 -5.48 -19.05
C LEU A 154 -4.44 -5.22 -18.57
N PRO A 155 -5.47 -6.01 -18.94
CA PRO A 155 -6.82 -5.80 -18.42
C PRO A 155 -6.91 -5.86 -16.89
N ARG A 156 -6.18 -6.80 -16.28
CA ARG A 156 -6.10 -6.95 -14.81
C ARG A 156 -5.26 -5.86 -14.17
N MET A 157 -4.14 -5.49 -14.79
CA MET A 157 -3.33 -4.34 -14.36
C MET A 157 -4.16 -3.05 -14.35
N LYS A 158 -4.94 -2.78 -15.40
CA LYS A 158 -5.81 -1.59 -15.48
C LYS A 158 -6.91 -1.60 -14.42
N SER A 159 -7.47 -2.77 -14.13
CA SER A 159 -8.49 -2.94 -13.09
C SER A 159 -7.92 -2.70 -11.69
N ALA A 160 -6.69 -3.15 -11.43
CA ALA A 160 -6.03 -3.00 -10.12
C ALA A 160 -5.39 -1.61 -9.91
N PHE A 161 -4.84 -1.00 -10.96
CA PHE A 161 -3.94 0.16 -10.87
C PHE A 161 -4.34 1.32 -11.79
N SER A 162 -5.60 1.36 -12.25
CA SER A 162 -6.12 2.35 -13.22
C SER A 162 -5.61 2.14 -14.66
N ALA A 163 -6.38 2.64 -15.63
CA ALA A 163 -6.01 2.63 -17.04
C ALA A 163 -4.65 3.28 -17.32
N ILE A 164 -4.25 4.25 -16.48
CA ILE A 164 -2.98 4.99 -16.59
C ILE A 164 -1.74 4.08 -16.46
N ILE A 165 -1.89 2.87 -15.91
CA ILE A 165 -0.78 1.93 -15.77
C ILE A 165 -0.18 1.51 -17.12
N GLU A 166 -0.98 1.52 -18.19
CA GLU A 166 -0.49 1.24 -19.55
C GLU A 166 0.56 2.26 -19.98
N ASP A 167 0.26 3.54 -19.78
CA ASP A 167 1.17 4.64 -20.10
C ASP A 167 2.43 4.59 -19.24
N TYR A 168 2.32 4.18 -17.97
CA TYR A 168 3.48 3.93 -17.12
C TYR A 168 4.37 2.80 -17.63
N ILE A 169 3.79 1.71 -18.14
CA ILE A 169 4.56 0.62 -18.76
C ILE A 169 5.25 1.15 -20.02
N GLN A 170 4.56 1.91 -20.87
CA GLN A 170 5.15 2.49 -22.08
C GLN A 170 6.26 3.48 -21.76
N ALA A 171 6.06 4.39 -20.82
CA ALA A 171 7.07 5.35 -20.37
C ALA A 171 8.28 4.64 -19.72
N GLY A 172 8.02 3.56 -18.98
CA GLY A 172 9.06 2.75 -18.34
C GLY A 172 9.92 1.94 -19.31
N ARG A 173 9.42 1.58 -20.50
CA ARG A 173 10.21 0.93 -21.57
C ARG A 173 11.45 1.76 -21.95
N VAL A 174 11.33 3.09 -21.94
CA VAL A 174 12.44 4.01 -22.26
C VAL A 174 13.53 4.00 -21.17
N LEU A 175 13.17 3.59 -19.95
CA LEU A 175 14.05 3.50 -18.78
C LEU A 175 14.53 2.06 -18.50
N ALA A 176 14.05 1.08 -19.28
CA ALA A 176 14.20 -0.35 -18.97
C ALA A 176 15.65 -0.88 -19.05
N ASN A 177 16.58 -0.08 -19.59
CA ASN A 177 18.00 -0.36 -19.55
C ASN A 177 18.63 -0.14 -18.16
N ASN A 178 17.91 0.46 -17.21
CA ASN A 178 18.36 0.68 -15.84
C ASN A 178 17.21 0.46 -14.85
N ASP A 179 17.25 -0.66 -14.12
CA ASP A 179 16.22 -1.03 -13.15
C ASP A 179 16.05 0.00 -12.03
N GLN A 180 17.09 0.76 -11.66
CA GLN A 180 16.97 1.83 -10.66
C GLN A 180 16.08 2.97 -11.15
N LEU A 181 16.14 3.30 -12.44
CA LEU A 181 15.24 4.30 -13.03
C LEU A 181 13.80 3.77 -13.06
N VAL A 182 13.59 2.49 -13.35
CA VAL A 182 12.24 1.89 -13.31
C VAL A 182 11.69 1.82 -11.88
N PHE A 183 12.53 1.51 -10.88
CA PHE A 183 12.11 1.60 -9.48
C PHE A 183 11.72 3.01 -9.08
N ARG A 184 12.46 4.01 -9.56
CA ARG A 184 12.11 5.41 -9.30
C ARG A 184 10.83 5.83 -10.03
N LEU A 185 10.57 5.32 -11.23
CA LEU A 185 9.27 5.50 -11.88
C LEU A 185 8.15 4.83 -11.08
N THR A 186 8.43 3.68 -10.46
CA THR A 186 7.49 3.02 -9.54
C THR A 186 7.18 3.90 -8.33
N ASP A 187 8.15 4.66 -7.80
CA ASP A 187 7.91 5.63 -6.74
C ASP A 187 6.86 6.69 -7.16
N TYR A 188 6.84 7.11 -8.43
CA TYR A 188 5.77 7.99 -8.95
C TYR A 188 4.43 7.26 -9.05
N ILE A 189 4.40 6.00 -9.50
CA ILE A 189 3.15 5.22 -9.60
C ILE A 189 2.47 5.09 -8.24
N ILE A 190 3.22 4.76 -7.19
CA ILE A 190 2.64 4.58 -5.85
C ILE A 190 2.18 5.89 -5.19
N MET A 191 2.57 7.03 -5.77
CA MET A 191 2.17 8.39 -5.39
C MET A 191 1.15 9.01 -6.37
N ASP A 192 0.70 8.27 -7.39
CA ASP A 192 -0.29 8.76 -8.33
C ASP A 192 -1.71 8.61 -7.77
N CYS A 193 -2.42 9.74 -7.64
CA CYS A 193 -3.76 9.74 -7.06
C CYS A 193 -4.76 8.87 -7.84
N ARG A 194 -4.59 8.73 -9.17
CA ARG A 194 -5.47 7.90 -10.01
C ARG A 194 -5.25 6.42 -9.74
N VAL A 195 -4.00 6.02 -9.49
CA VAL A 195 -3.63 4.65 -9.16
C VAL A 195 -4.12 4.30 -7.75
N ILE A 196 -3.92 5.21 -6.78
CA ILE A 196 -4.44 5.07 -5.42
C ILE A 196 -5.96 4.89 -5.43
N ASN A 197 -6.68 5.73 -6.19
CA ASN A 197 -8.14 5.64 -6.31
C ASN A 197 -8.59 4.29 -6.88
N ALA A 198 -7.93 3.80 -7.92
CA ALA A 198 -8.27 2.50 -8.50
C ALA A 198 -8.01 1.36 -7.52
N GLN A 199 -6.89 1.39 -6.80
CA GLN A 199 -6.55 0.34 -5.85
C GLN A 199 -7.51 0.32 -4.64
N LEU A 200 -7.99 1.48 -4.18
CA LEU A 200 -8.97 1.57 -3.08
C LEU A 200 -10.29 0.83 -3.36
N ILE A 201 -10.66 0.69 -4.64
CA ILE A 201 -11.91 0.03 -5.07
C ILE A 201 -11.64 -1.26 -5.86
N SER A 202 -10.38 -1.67 -5.97
CA SER A 202 -9.99 -2.83 -6.75
C SER A 202 -10.55 -4.10 -6.13
N LYS A 203 -11.17 -4.93 -6.98
CA LYS A 203 -11.59 -6.29 -6.63
C LYS A 203 -10.63 -7.36 -7.18
N VAL A 204 -9.49 -6.94 -7.71
CA VAL A 204 -8.44 -7.85 -8.20
C VAL A 204 -7.54 -8.26 -7.04
N ALA A 205 -7.40 -9.57 -6.80
CA ALA A 205 -6.38 -10.10 -5.90
C ALA A 205 -5.01 -10.05 -6.57
N ILE A 206 -4.08 -9.34 -5.95
CA ILE A 206 -2.69 -9.21 -6.36
C ILE A 206 -1.87 -10.23 -5.57
N VAL A 207 -1.15 -11.11 -6.28
CA VAL A 207 -0.29 -12.12 -5.69
C VAL A 207 1.17 -11.69 -5.84
N GLY A 208 1.75 -11.26 -4.72
CA GLY A 208 3.09 -10.72 -4.65
C GLY A 208 4.20 -11.77 -4.64
N ARG A 209 5.43 -11.31 -4.38
CA ARG A 209 6.66 -12.11 -4.37
C ARG A 209 6.62 -13.27 -3.37
N TYR A 210 5.97 -13.06 -2.23
CA TYR A 210 5.86 -14.08 -1.18
C TYR A 210 4.61 -14.95 -1.28
N GLY A 211 3.84 -14.85 -2.38
CA GLY A 211 2.58 -15.57 -2.56
C GLY A 211 1.42 -15.02 -1.72
N THR A 212 1.64 -13.90 -1.01
CA THR A 212 0.57 -13.19 -0.29
C THR A 212 -0.42 -12.63 -1.31
N ALA A 213 -1.71 -12.93 -1.14
CA ALA A 213 -2.79 -12.37 -1.94
C ALA A 213 -3.44 -11.20 -1.18
N PHE A 214 -3.48 -10.03 -1.80
CA PHE A 214 -4.12 -8.83 -1.26
C PHE A 214 -4.81 -8.05 -2.39
N ARG A 215 -5.94 -7.39 -2.12
CA ARG A 215 -6.58 -6.50 -3.11
C ARG A 215 -5.94 -5.13 -3.16
N SER A 216 -5.48 -4.68 -1.99
CA SER A 216 -4.91 -3.37 -1.79
C SER A 216 -3.95 -3.37 -0.60
N ALA A 217 -2.92 -2.54 -0.66
CA ALA A 217 -1.96 -2.37 0.41
C ALA A 217 -1.43 -0.94 0.37
N PHE A 218 -1.56 -0.22 1.47
CA PHE A 218 -1.18 1.18 1.58
C PHE A 218 -0.33 1.44 2.83
N GLY A 219 0.35 2.59 2.85
CA GLY A 219 0.83 3.23 4.05
C GLY A 219 0.08 4.54 4.31
N ILE A 220 -0.25 4.83 5.57
CA ILE A 220 -0.72 6.15 6.01
C ILE A 220 0.49 6.97 6.47
N ARG A 221 0.82 8.03 5.73
CA ARG A 221 1.88 8.98 6.07
C ARG A 221 1.60 9.68 7.40
N GLY A 222 2.58 9.73 8.30
CA GLY A 222 2.46 10.44 9.59
C GLY A 222 1.67 9.68 10.66
N GLY A 223 1.39 8.40 10.46
CA GLY A 223 0.72 7.56 11.47
C GLY A 223 -0.80 7.66 11.46
N ILE A 224 -1.45 7.20 12.53
CA ILE A 224 -2.91 7.28 12.71
C ILE A 224 -3.16 8.13 13.93
N ALA A 225 -3.92 9.22 13.78
CA ALA A 225 -4.32 10.04 14.91
C ALA A 225 -5.54 9.43 15.64
N PRO A 226 -5.73 9.71 16.94
CA PRO A 226 -6.89 9.18 17.69
C PRO A 226 -8.23 9.53 17.03
N SER A 227 -8.37 10.76 16.54
CA SER A 227 -9.58 11.25 15.86
C SER A 227 -9.86 10.57 14.52
N GLU A 228 -8.92 9.79 13.99
CA GLU A 228 -9.07 9.04 12.75
C GLU A 228 -9.52 7.60 13.01
N VAL A 229 -9.39 7.11 14.25
CA VAL A 229 -9.89 5.79 14.63
C VAL A 229 -11.41 5.86 14.73
N VAL A 230 -12.07 5.10 13.86
CA VAL A 230 -13.53 4.99 13.84
C VAL A 230 -13.99 3.86 14.75
N ASP A 231 -13.26 2.74 14.73
CA ASP A 231 -13.64 1.52 15.44
C ASP A 231 -12.43 0.59 15.61
N VAL A 232 -12.49 -0.26 16.64
CA VAL A 232 -11.53 -1.35 16.89
C VAL A 232 -12.32 -2.61 17.24
N ILE A 233 -12.15 -3.65 16.43
CA ILE A 233 -12.97 -4.87 16.49
C ILE A 233 -12.05 -6.08 16.66
N ARG A 234 -12.45 -7.06 17.46
CA ARG A 234 -11.76 -8.36 17.47
C ARG A 234 -12.08 -9.11 16.18
N VAL A 235 -11.09 -9.79 15.62
CA VAL A 235 -11.29 -10.57 14.39
C VAL A 235 -12.38 -11.62 14.54
N ASP A 236 -12.47 -12.26 15.70
CA ASP A 236 -13.45 -13.31 15.99
C ASP A 236 -14.91 -12.81 15.98
N ASP A 237 -15.10 -11.49 16.13
CA ASP A 237 -16.41 -10.85 16.07
C ASP A 237 -16.83 -10.50 14.63
N ILE A 238 -15.95 -10.73 13.63
CA ILE A 238 -16.22 -10.40 12.23
C ILE A 238 -16.80 -11.60 11.49
N ASP A 239 -18.01 -11.40 10.97
CA ASP A 239 -18.69 -12.37 10.11
C ASP A 239 -18.05 -12.41 8.70
N SER A 240 -17.10 -13.34 8.53
CA SER A 240 -16.37 -13.54 7.28
C SER A 240 -17.21 -14.11 6.13
N SER A 241 -18.42 -14.62 6.41
CA SER A 241 -19.32 -15.15 5.37
C SER A 241 -19.83 -14.07 4.41
N LYS A 242 -19.68 -12.79 4.79
CA LYS A 242 -20.09 -11.62 4.01
C LYS A 242 -19.06 -11.19 2.97
N PHE A 243 -17.87 -11.79 2.96
CA PHE A 243 -16.84 -11.37 2.03
C PHE A 243 -17.01 -11.99 0.64
N GLU A 244 -17.05 -11.12 -0.36
CA GLU A 244 -17.07 -11.54 -1.77
C GLU A 244 -15.68 -12.04 -2.18
N PRO A 245 -15.55 -13.11 -2.98
CA PRO A 245 -14.26 -13.49 -3.56
C PRO A 245 -13.73 -12.42 -4.52
N PRO A 246 -12.43 -12.41 -4.82
CA PRO A 246 -11.87 -11.49 -5.82
C PRO A 246 -12.44 -11.78 -7.22
N GLU A 247 -12.67 -10.73 -8.00
CA GLU A 247 -13.20 -10.86 -9.37
C GLU A 247 -12.15 -11.39 -10.35
N ALA A 248 -10.87 -11.18 -10.05
CA ALA A 248 -9.74 -11.69 -10.81
C ALA A 248 -8.50 -11.82 -9.93
N THR A 249 -7.53 -12.61 -10.41
CA THR A 249 -6.19 -12.72 -9.81
C THR A 249 -5.13 -12.24 -10.78
N LEU A 250 -4.16 -11.49 -10.26
CA LEU A 250 -2.99 -10.97 -10.95
C LEU A 250 -1.74 -11.32 -10.15
N GLY A 251 -0.94 -12.25 -10.65
CA GLY A 251 0.28 -12.71 -9.98
C GLY A 251 1.55 -12.40 -10.76
N LEU A 252 2.69 -12.36 -10.07
CA LEU A 252 4.01 -12.24 -10.72
C LEU A 252 4.33 -13.44 -11.63
N SER A 253 3.69 -14.59 -11.43
CA SER A 253 3.78 -15.75 -12.31
C SER A 253 3.16 -15.49 -13.69
N ASP A 254 2.17 -14.60 -13.78
CA ASP A 254 1.50 -14.25 -15.04
C ASP A 254 2.37 -13.37 -15.94
N LEU A 255 3.51 -12.87 -15.40
CA LEU A 255 4.44 -11.96 -16.07
C LEU A 255 5.64 -12.69 -16.70
N ARG A 256 5.66 -14.02 -16.68
CA ARG A 256 6.76 -14.86 -17.17
C ARG A 256 6.46 -15.51 -18.51
#